data_AF-A0A817ML38-F1
#
_entry.id   AF-A0A817ML38-F1
#
_cell.length_a   1.000
_cell.length_b   1.000
_cell.length_c   1.000
_cell.angle_alpha   90.00
_cell.angle_beta   90.00
_cell.angle_gamma   90.00
#
_symmetry.space_group_name_H-M   'P 1'
#
loop_
_entity.id
_entity.type
_entity.pdbx_description
1 polymer ?
#
loop_
_entity_poly.entity_id
_entity_poly.type
_entity_poly.pdbx_seq_one_letter_code
_entity_poly.pdbx_strand_id
1 'polypeptide(L)'
;MVDKNDDLAKLSLLTEDILLEHLKERYEKDLIYTYLGDILVAVNPFHETSLYTSQIRDFYRYSTDIHKPPHVYALVDLVYRNVCHGIYEQQCCVISGESGSGKTESTKFFLKQLMYLCGGSSQLEQQILQATPLLESFGNAQTVMNNNSSRFGKYLALKFINGKVIGAQISDYLLEKSRVVIQSPGERNFHIFYYLFDYLPSEIKQILCLRTKYDYKYLLTNPSLDVQNNDTVNSLDEVINAMGLLNFTDKEQHSMFRILSGILTIGNLEFSIDDEGFTRQSFNEEKTKNNLSIIANMFGVNSDLIMECLTTMTTLTRNERVIRKFSLQSSQDARDALSKHLYARLFSWIIGKINETLNNPYPIQQHHHIVEIGILDIYGKKKRLLSIFEKKGVPGECI
;
A
#
# COMPACT_ATOMS: atom_id res chain seq x y z
N MET A 1 -10.33 -1.15 -37.70
CA MET A 1 -11.06 -2.44 -37.59
C MET A 1 -10.35 -3.24 -36.53
N VAL A 2 -11.06 -3.67 -35.48
CA VAL A 2 -10.54 -4.61 -34.46
C VAL A 2 -10.10 -5.87 -35.19
N ASP A 3 -8.85 -6.29 -35.03
CA ASP A 3 -8.45 -7.61 -35.50
C ASP A 3 -9.30 -8.64 -34.74
N LYS A 4 -9.79 -9.71 -35.38
CA LYS A 4 -10.56 -10.76 -34.66
C LYS A 4 -9.79 -11.29 -33.44
N ASN A 5 -8.46 -11.13 -33.45
CA ASN A 5 -7.52 -11.54 -32.41
C ASN A 5 -7.41 -10.56 -31.21
N ASP A 6 -8.10 -9.42 -31.21
CA ASP A 6 -8.06 -8.46 -30.11
C ASP A 6 -9.04 -8.81 -28.97
N ASP A 7 -10.03 -9.66 -29.22
CA ASP A 7 -11.05 -10.05 -28.25
C ASP A 7 -11.27 -11.56 -28.25
N LEU A 8 -10.76 -12.20 -27.21
CA LEU A 8 -10.76 -13.65 -27.05
C LEU A 8 -12.18 -14.20 -26.95
N ALA A 9 -13.18 -13.41 -26.52
CA ALA A 9 -14.58 -13.86 -26.45
C ALA A 9 -15.22 -14.08 -27.83
N LYS A 10 -14.58 -13.62 -28.92
CA LYS A 10 -15.04 -13.80 -30.30
C LYS A 10 -14.48 -15.06 -30.96
N LEU A 11 -13.62 -15.80 -30.27
CA LEU A 11 -13.07 -17.07 -30.78
C LEU A 11 -14.17 -18.13 -30.84
N SER A 12 -14.18 -18.93 -31.90
CA SER A 12 -15.14 -20.03 -32.07
C SER A 12 -14.93 -21.18 -31.07
N LEU A 13 -13.72 -21.31 -30.53
CA LEU A 13 -13.33 -22.35 -29.58
C LEU A 13 -12.51 -21.72 -28.44
N LEU A 14 -12.96 -21.90 -27.21
CA LEU A 14 -12.35 -21.37 -25.98
C LEU A 14 -11.72 -22.50 -25.17
N THR A 15 -10.54 -22.96 -25.58
CA THR A 15 -9.71 -23.89 -24.78
C THR A 15 -8.52 -23.15 -24.17
N GLU A 16 -7.97 -23.68 -23.08
CA GLU A 16 -6.80 -23.10 -22.40
C GLU A 16 -5.61 -22.95 -23.37
N ASP A 17 -5.34 -23.99 -24.17
CA ASP A 17 -4.25 -24.00 -25.16
C ASP A 17 -4.41 -22.88 -26.20
N ILE A 18 -5.63 -22.70 -26.73
CA ILE A 18 -5.91 -21.67 -27.75
C ILE A 18 -5.79 -20.28 -27.17
N LEU A 19 -6.30 -20.06 -25.96
CA LEU A 19 -6.20 -18.77 -25.27
C LEU A 19 -4.73 -18.41 -25.00
N LEU A 20 -3.94 -19.39 -24.54
CA LEU A 20 -2.52 -19.20 -24.26
C LEU A 20 -1.73 -18.90 -25.54
N GLU A 21 -2.01 -19.61 -26.63
CA GLU A 21 -1.37 -19.37 -27.94
C GLU A 21 -1.65 -17.94 -28.44
N HIS A 22 -2.91 -17.49 -28.41
CA HIS A 22 -3.25 -16.12 -28.83
C HIS A 22 -2.57 -15.05 -27.95
N LEU A 23 -2.59 -15.23 -26.62
CA LEU A 23 -1.91 -14.30 -25.71
C LEU A 23 -0.40 -14.26 -25.98
N LYS A 24 0.21 -15.41 -26.26
CA LYS A 24 1.63 -15.51 -26.59
C LYS A 24 1.96 -14.79 -27.91
N GLU A 25 1.20 -15.03 -28.98
CA GLU A 25 1.43 -14.37 -30.27
C GLU A 25 1.30 -12.85 -30.20
N ARG A 26 0.36 -12.34 -29.38
CA ARG A 26 0.21 -10.91 -29.12
C ARG A 26 1.39 -10.37 -28.32
N TYR A 27 1.78 -11.08 -27.26
CA TYR A 27 2.91 -10.70 -26.42
C TYR A 27 4.22 -10.63 -27.20
N GLU A 28 4.47 -11.57 -28.13
CA GLU A 28 5.65 -11.55 -29.02
C GLU A 28 5.69 -10.34 -29.96
N LYS A 29 4.59 -9.61 -30.10
CA LYS A 29 4.46 -8.36 -30.87
C LYS A 29 4.36 -7.12 -29.96
N ASP A 30 4.68 -7.24 -28.67
CA ASP A 30 4.53 -6.22 -27.63
C ASP A 30 3.08 -5.72 -27.44
N LEU A 31 2.08 -6.51 -27.85
CA LEU A 31 0.66 -6.23 -27.63
C LEU A 31 0.21 -6.85 -26.30
N ILE A 32 0.50 -6.16 -25.19
CA ILE A 32 0.30 -6.68 -23.84
C ILE A 32 -1.16 -6.71 -23.36
N TYR A 33 -2.05 -6.00 -24.04
CA TYR A 33 -3.47 -5.90 -23.70
C TYR A 33 -4.33 -6.70 -24.66
N THR A 34 -5.30 -7.44 -24.14
CA THR A 34 -6.25 -8.23 -24.94
C THR A 34 -7.63 -8.19 -24.28
N TYR A 35 -8.70 -8.01 -25.04
CA TYR A 35 -10.06 -8.13 -24.49
C TYR A 35 -10.45 -9.60 -24.29
N LEU A 36 -11.32 -9.83 -23.31
CA LEU A 36 -12.06 -11.06 -23.09
C LEU A 36 -13.47 -10.65 -22.68
N GLY A 37 -14.29 -10.29 -23.68
CA GLY A 37 -15.59 -9.65 -23.42
C GLY A 37 -15.39 -8.33 -22.68
N ASP A 38 -16.01 -8.20 -21.50
CA ASP A 38 -15.90 -6.99 -20.66
C ASP A 38 -14.62 -6.94 -19.82
N ILE A 39 -13.79 -7.99 -19.86
CA ILE A 39 -12.52 -8.08 -19.12
C ILE A 39 -11.38 -7.62 -20.02
N LEU A 40 -10.44 -6.84 -19.45
CA LEU A 40 -9.17 -6.52 -20.08
C LEU A 40 -8.05 -7.38 -19.47
N VAL A 41 -7.50 -8.29 -20.27
CA VAL A 41 -6.31 -9.08 -19.91
C VAL A 41 -5.06 -8.26 -20.18
N ALA A 42 -4.19 -8.15 -19.18
CA ALA A 42 -2.90 -7.48 -19.28
C ALA A 42 -1.76 -8.45 -18.92
N VAL A 43 -0.80 -8.63 -19.83
CA VAL A 43 0.38 -9.49 -19.62
C VAL A 43 1.59 -8.61 -19.36
N ASN A 44 2.28 -8.77 -18.22
CA ASN A 44 3.37 -7.89 -17.83
C ASN A 44 4.56 -7.98 -18.84
N PRO A 45 4.97 -6.87 -19.48
CA PRO A 45 6.10 -6.85 -20.40
C PRO A 45 7.47 -7.06 -19.73
N PHE A 46 7.60 -6.78 -18.43
CA PHE A 46 8.89 -6.75 -17.70
C PHE A 46 9.96 -5.82 -18.31
N HIS A 47 9.54 -4.86 -19.14
CA HIS A 47 10.37 -3.80 -19.71
C HIS A 47 9.53 -2.54 -19.92
N GLU A 48 10.19 -1.40 -20.14
CA GLU A 48 9.48 -0.14 -20.45
C GLU A 48 8.81 -0.19 -21.82
N THR A 49 7.57 0.31 -21.91
CA THR A 49 6.81 0.30 -23.16
C THR A 49 6.43 1.70 -23.62
N SER A 50 6.30 1.88 -24.93
CA SER A 50 5.86 3.15 -25.56
C SER A 50 4.33 3.31 -25.59
N LEU A 51 3.58 2.51 -24.83
CA LEU A 51 2.12 2.44 -24.90
C LEU A 51 1.41 3.58 -24.14
N TYR A 52 2.14 4.40 -23.38
CA TYR A 52 1.56 5.39 -22.46
C TYR A 52 1.89 6.85 -22.81
N THR A 53 2.17 7.13 -24.09
CA THR A 53 2.48 8.50 -24.57
C THR A 53 1.25 9.41 -24.57
N SER A 54 1.46 10.73 -24.69
CA SER A 54 0.36 11.70 -24.87
C SER A 54 -0.48 11.39 -26.12
N GLN A 55 0.16 10.99 -27.21
CA GLN A 55 -0.51 10.62 -28.46
C GLN A 55 -1.47 9.44 -28.26
N ILE A 56 -1.07 8.42 -27.49
CA ILE A 56 -1.95 7.28 -27.17
C ILE A 56 -3.10 7.71 -26.25
N ARG A 57 -2.83 8.58 -25.26
CA ARG A 57 -3.89 9.14 -24.39
C ARG A 57 -4.96 9.89 -25.20
N ASP A 58 -4.53 10.73 -26.14
CA ASP A 58 -5.42 11.47 -27.03
C ASP A 58 -6.15 10.55 -28.00
N PHE A 59 -5.47 9.50 -28.49
CA PHE A 59 -6.10 8.51 -29.34
C PHE A 59 -7.31 7.88 -28.66
N TYR A 60 -7.27 7.56 -27.36
CA TYR A 60 -8.41 6.95 -26.66
C TYR A 60 -9.45 7.93 -26.08
N ARG A 61 -9.15 9.23 -26.05
CA ARG A 61 -9.98 10.26 -25.38
C ARG A 61 -11.36 10.44 -26.04
N TYR A 62 -12.41 10.38 -25.22
CA TYR A 62 -13.82 10.59 -25.55
C TYR A 62 -14.29 9.79 -26.76
N SER A 63 -13.83 8.54 -26.85
CA SER A 63 -14.08 7.75 -28.02
C SER A 63 -15.36 6.93 -27.88
N THR A 64 -16.24 7.08 -28.87
CA THR A 64 -17.40 6.21 -29.06
C THR A 64 -17.09 4.99 -29.93
N ASP A 65 -15.86 4.86 -30.43
CA ASP A 65 -15.46 3.77 -31.30
C ASP A 65 -15.20 2.50 -30.48
N ILE A 66 -16.19 1.60 -30.52
CA ILE A 66 -16.10 0.26 -29.91
C ILE A 66 -15.05 -0.62 -30.60
N HIS A 67 -14.51 -0.18 -31.73
CA HIS A 67 -13.53 -0.92 -32.52
C HIS A 67 -12.08 -0.55 -32.24
N LYS A 68 -11.81 0.14 -31.12
CA LYS A 68 -10.44 0.46 -30.73
C LYS A 68 -9.67 -0.74 -30.20
N PRO A 69 -8.34 -0.81 -30.46
CA PRO A 69 -7.50 -1.87 -29.92
C PRO A 69 -7.58 -1.96 -28.39
N PRO A 70 -7.38 -3.14 -27.80
CA PRO A 70 -7.38 -3.33 -26.35
C PRO A 70 -6.34 -2.45 -25.66
N HIS A 71 -6.77 -1.68 -24.67
CA HIS A 71 -5.88 -0.85 -23.87
C HIS A 71 -6.55 -0.42 -22.56
N VAL A 72 -5.76 -0.18 -21.51
CA VAL A 72 -6.28 0.34 -20.24
C VAL A 72 -7.00 1.68 -20.42
N TYR A 73 -6.55 2.53 -21.36
CA TYR A 73 -7.20 3.81 -21.65
C TYR A 73 -8.55 3.66 -22.35
N ALA A 74 -8.77 2.57 -23.10
CA ALA A 74 -10.08 2.27 -23.68
C ALA A 74 -11.10 1.98 -22.57
N LEU A 75 -10.69 1.18 -21.58
CA LEU A 75 -11.50 0.87 -20.41
C LEU A 75 -11.80 2.13 -19.59
N VAL A 76 -10.79 2.99 -19.35
CA VAL A 76 -10.96 4.27 -18.65
C VAL A 76 -11.97 5.16 -19.36
N ASP A 77 -11.90 5.28 -20.68
CA ASP A 77 -12.84 6.11 -21.44
C ASP A 77 -14.28 5.58 -21.38
N LEU A 78 -14.45 4.26 -21.48
CA LEU A 78 -15.73 3.60 -21.30
C LEU A 78 -16.34 3.91 -19.92
N VAL A 79 -15.55 3.71 -18.85
CA VAL A 79 -15.97 3.97 -17.47
C VAL A 79 -16.32 5.44 -17.27
N TYR A 80 -15.47 6.35 -17.77
CA TYR A 80 -15.69 7.79 -17.66
C TYR A 80 -16.98 8.23 -18.38
N ARG A 81 -17.22 7.75 -19.60
CA ARG A 81 -18.44 8.06 -20.38
C ARG A 81 -19.69 7.53 -19.69
N ASN A 82 -19.65 6.30 -19.19
CA ASN A 82 -20.76 5.70 -18.47
C ASN A 82 -21.24 6.56 -17.29
N VAL A 83 -20.27 7.10 -16.55
CA VAL A 83 -20.51 8.00 -15.42
C VAL A 83 -20.98 9.38 -15.87
N CYS A 84 -20.36 9.96 -16.91
CA CYS A 84 -20.74 11.29 -17.42
C CYS A 84 -22.11 11.32 -18.09
N HIS A 85 -22.52 10.23 -18.72
CA HIS A 85 -23.84 10.12 -19.37
C HIS A 85 -24.94 9.65 -18.40
N GLY A 86 -24.61 9.45 -17.12
CA GLY A 86 -25.58 9.01 -16.11
C GLY A 86 -26.13 7.61 -16.36
N ILE A 87 -25.39 6.77 -17.10
CA ILE A 87 -25.78 5.37 -17.35
C ILE A 87 -25.74 4.59 -16.04
N TYR A 88 -24.74 4.88 -15.20
CA TYR A 88 -24.57 4.27 -13.89
C TYR A 88 -24.23 5.34 -12.85
N GLU A 89 -24.84 5.25 -11.67
CA GLU A 89 -24.51 6.12 -10.54
C GLU A 89 -23.20 5.70 -9.86
N GLN A 90 -22.87 4.41 -9.93
CA GLN A 90 -21.68 3.81 -9.31
C GLN A 90 -21.07 2.79 -10.25
N GLN A 91 -19.74 2.83 -10.41
CA GLN A 91 -18.98 1.82 -11.15
C GLN A 91 -17.79 1.37 -10.32
N CYS A 92 -17.36 0.12 -10.48
CA CYS A 92 -16.18 -0.42 -9.83
C CYS A 92 -15.29 -1.11 -10.86
N CYS A 93 -14.01 -0.76 -10.86
CA CYS A 93 -12.97 -1.42 -11.65
C CYS A 93 -12.12 -2.28 -10.73
N VAL A 94 -12.14 -3.59 -10.96
CA VAL A 94 -11.37 -4.56 -10.17
C VAL A 94 -10.10 -4.93 -10.93
N ILE A 95 -8.94 -4.64 -10.33
CA ILE A 95 -7.63 -4.97 -10.90
C ILE A 95 -7.04 -6.13 -10.09
N SER A 96 -7.02 -7.31 -10.70
CA SER A 96 -6.60 -8.55 -10.04
C SER A 96 -5.47 -9.24 -10.79
N GLY A 97 -4.73 -10.10 -10.07
CA GLY A 97 -3.55 -10.79 -10.60
C GLY A 97 -2.57 -11.19 -9.50
N GLU A 98 -1.63 -12.05 -9.84
CA GLU A 98 -0.58 -12.52 -8.92
C GLU A 98 0.43 -11.43 -8.57
N SER A 99 1.27 -11.65 -7.55
CA SER A 99 2.31 -10.67 -7.22
C SER A 99 3.26 -10.48 -8.40
N GLY A 100 3.54 -9.23 -8.77
CA GLY A 100 4.38 -8.92 -9.94
C GLY A 100 3.65 -8.90 -11.28
N SER A 101 2.33 -9.14 -11.32
CA SER A 101 1.58 -9.15 -12.59
C SER A 101 1.31 -7.77 -13.22
N GLY A 102 1.71 -6.66 -12.57
CA GLY A 102 1.48 -5.31 -13.10
C GLY A 102 0.20 -4.60 -12.63
N LYS A 103 -0.47 -5.09 -11.57
CA LYS A 103 -1.70 -4.46 -11.02
C LYS A 103 -1.51 -2.99 -10.65
N THR A 104 -0.47 -2.70 -9.88
CA THR A 104 -0.19 -1.36 -9.37
C THR A 104 0.13 -0.38 -10.50
N GLU A 105 0.91 -0.80 -11.50
CA GLU A 105 1.20 0.01 -12.69
C GLU A 105 -0.06 0.22 -13.56
N SER A 106 -0.86 -0.82 -13.77
CA SER A 106 -2.15 -0.69 -14.47
C SER A 106 -3.09 0.29 -13.76
N THR A 107 -3.12 0.26 -12.43
CA THR A 107 -3.87 1.21 -11.59
C THR A 107 -3.36 2.63 -11.76
N LYS A 108 -2.04 2.83 -11.78
CA LYS A 108 -1.41 4.14 -12.03
C LYS A 108 -1.79 4.69 -13.40
N PHE A 109 -1.72 3.88 -14.46
CA PHE A 109 -2.10 4.31 -15.81
C PHE A 109 -3.60 4.59 -15.92
N PHE A 110 -4.43 3.75 -15.31
CA PHE A 110 -5.87 3.96 -15.23
C PHE A 110 -6.19 5.33 -14.60
N LEU A 111 -5.61 5.60 -13.43
CA LEU A 111 -5.81 6.85 -12.70
C LEU A 111 -5.32 8.07 -13.49
N LYS A 112 -4.10 8.01 -14.03
CA LYS A 112 -3.54 9.12 -14.82
C LYS A 112 -4.43 9.48 -16.01
N GLN A 113 -4.97 8.48 -16.72
CA GLN A 113 -5.89 8.74 -17.83
C GLN A 113 -7.23 9.27 -17.34
N LEU A 114 -7.78 8.73 -16.25
CA LEU A 114 -9.06 9.19 -15.72
C LEU A 114 -8.97 10.67 -15.29
N MET A 115 -7.92 11.06 -14.59
CA MET A 115 -7.67 12.46 -14.23
C MET A 115 -7.50 13.33 -15.48
N TYR A 116 -6.83 12.84 -16.52
CA TYR A 116 -6.70 13.55 -17.80
C TYR A 116 -8.07 13.82 -18.45
N LEU A 117 -8.98 12.84 -18.45
CA LEU A 117 -10.34 13.01 -18.99
C LEU A 117 -11.17 14.02 -18.19
N CYS A 118 -10.87 14.22 -16.90
CA CYS A 118 -11.58 15.15 -16.01
C CYS A 118 -11.17 16.63 -16.18
N GLY A 119 -10.13 16.91 -16.97
CA GLY A 119 -9.56 18.25 -17.13
C GLY A 119 -8.20 18.45 -16.45
N GLY A 120 -7.68 17.44 -15.75
CA GLY A 120 -6.26 17.15 -15.54
C GLY A 120 -5.35 18.29 -15.11
N SER A 121 -5.73 19.07 -14.11
CA SER A 121 -4.92 20.19 -13.62
C SER A 121 -5.32 20.74 -12.24
N SER A 122 -6.31 20.15 -11.56
CA SER A 122 -6.67 20.57 -10.21
C SER A 122 -5.67 20.06 -9.17
N GLN A 123 -5.53 20.82 -8.09
CA GLN A 123 -4.75 20.41 -6.92
C GLN A 123 -5.21 19.04 -6.39
N LEU A 124 -6.51 18.78 -6.41
CA LEU A 124 -7.10 17.52 -5.95
C LEU A 124 -6.63 16.33 -6.80
N GLU A 125 -6.61 16.45 -8.14
CA GLU A 125 -6.13 15.38 -9.02
C GLU A 125 -4.66 15.06 -8.77
N GLN A 126 -3.83 16.09 -8.54
CA GLN A 126 -2.43 15.90 -8.15
C GLN A 126 -2.32 15.19 -6.80
N GLN A 127 -3.11 15.59 -5.80
CA GLN A 127 -3.13 14.96 -4.48
C GLN A 127 -3.54 13.48 -4.56
N ILE A 128 -4.54 13.13 -5.38
CA ILE A 128 -4.95 11.74 -5.60
C ILE A 128 -3.79 10.91 -6.17
N LEU A 129 -3.05 11.44 -7.14
CA LEU A 129 -1.91 10.75 -7.73
C LEU A 129 -0.75 10.59 -6.73
N GLN A 130 -0.51 11.59 -5.88
CA GLN A 130 0.57 11.59 -4.88
C GLN A 130 0.31 10.70 -3.67
N ALA A 131 -0.96 10.34 -3.39
CA ALA A 131 -1.27 9.36 -2.36
C ALA A 131 -0.61 7.99 -2.64
N THR A 132 -0.38 7.64 -3.90
CA THR A 132 0.18 6.33 -4.26
C THR A 132 1.64 6.17 -3.85
N PRO A 133 2.60 7.03 -4.25
CA PRO A 133 3.99 6.94 -3.78
C PRO A 133 4.13 6.89 -2.26
N LEU A 134 3.35 7.70 -1.54
CA LEU A 134 3.34 7.70 -0.08
C LEU A 134 2.88 6.34 0.47
N LEU A 135 1.74 5.82 0.02
CA LEU A 135 1.24 4.52 0.48
C LEU A 135 2.14 3.36 0.07
N GLU A 136 2.80 3.42 -1.09
CA GLU A 136 3.78 2.41 -1.50
C GLU A 136 4.99 2.38 -0.55
N SER A 137 5.48 3.54 -0.09
CA SER A 137 6.61 3.57 0.85
C SER A 137 6.30 2.88 2.18
N PHE A 138 5.07 2.98 2.70
CA PHE A 138 4.65 2.37 3.96
C PHE A 138 3.98 0.99 3.80
N GLY A 139 3.48 0.68 2.61
CA GLY A 139 2.62 -0.49 2.37
C GLY A 139 3.24 -1.53 1.43
N ASN A 140 4.34 -1.20 0.75
CA ASN A 140 5.05 -2.12 -0.13
C ASN A 140 6.38 -2.57 0.48
N ALA A 141 6.84 -3.72 0.01
CA ALA A 141 8.12 -4.29 0.39
C ALA A 141 8.67 -5.17 -0.75
N GLN A 142 9.98 -5.40 -0.73
CA GLN A 142 10.61 -6.38 -1.59
C GLN A 142 10.30 -7.81 -1.12
N THR A 143 9.87 -8.63 -2.08
CA THR A 143 9.71 -10.08 -1.95
C THR A 143 10.55 -10.78 -3.02
N VAL A 144 10.69 -12.11 -2.94
CA VAL A 144 11.46 -12.90 -3.91
C VAL A 144 11.01 -12.69 -5.36
N MET A 145 9.71 -12.44 -5.58
CA MET A 145 9.11 -12.34 -6.91
C MET A 145 8.92 -10.89 -7.40
N ASN A 146 8.99 -9.91 -6.51
CA ASN A 146 8.65 -8.52 -6.82
C ASN A 146 9.31 -7.57 -5.82
N ASN A 147 10.13 -6.65 -6.34
CA ASN A 147 10.85 -5.64 -5.57
C ASN A 147 9.93 -4.59 -4.93
N ASN A 148 8.74 -4.36 -5.50
CA ASN A 148 7.76 -3.40 -5.00
C ASN A 148 6.38 -4.07 -4.78
N SER A 149 6.36 -5.19 -4.05
CA SER A 149 5.11 -5.91 -3.75
C SER A 149 4.25 -5.12 -2.77
N SER A 150 3.04 -4.75 -3.16
CA SER A 150 2.02 -4.29 -2.22
C SER A 150 1.71 -5.37 -1.19
N ARG A 151 1.70 -5.00 0.09
CA ARG A 151 1.41 -5.87 1.23
C ARG A 151 0.13 -5.46 1.96
N PHE A 152 -0.74 -4.74 1.26
CA PHE A 152 -2.10 -4.36 1.63
C PHE A 152 -2.94 -4.29 0.35
N GLY A 153 -4.25 -4.45 0.47
CA GLY A 153 -5.20 -4.14 -0.61
C GLY A 153 -5.67 -2.68 -0.51
N LYS A 154 -5.98 -2.06 -1.65
CA LYS A 154 -6.37 -0.65 -1.74
C LYS A 154 -7.67 -0.52 -2.52
N TYR A 155 -8.67 0.13 -1.92
CA TYR A 155 -9.84 0.62 -2.63
C TYR A 155 -9.80 2.15 -2.66
N LEU A 156 -9.89 2.72 -3.85
CA LEU A 156 -9.99 4.16 -4.07
C LEU A 156 -11.36 4.47 -4.66
N ALA A 157 -12.20 5.15 -3.90
CA ALA A 157 -13.47 5.70 -4.36
C ALA A 157 -13.26 7.14 -4.82
N LEU A 158 -13.49 7.40 -6.10
CA LEU A 158 -13.47 8.73 -6.70
C LEU A 158 -14.90 9.25 -6.82
N LYS A 159 -15.16 10.46 -6.32
CA LYS A 159 -16.46 11.11 -6.38
C LYS A 159 -16.47 12.16 -7.48
N PHE A 160 -17.52 12.19 -8.29
CA PHE A 160 -17.66 13.14 -9.39
C PHE A 160 -18.97 13.91 -9.35
N ILE A 161 -18.93 15.13 -9.89
CA ILE A 161 -20.09 15.95 -10.24
C ILE A 161 -19.84 16.49 -11.65
N ASN A 162 -20.80 16.30 -12.56
CA ASN A 162 -20.73 16.80 -13.95
C ASN A 162 -19.42 16.43 -14.67
N GLY A 163 -18.97 15.18 -14.50
CA GLY A 163 -17.74 14.66 -15.14
C GLY A 163 -16.43 15.18 -14.56
N LYS A 164 -16.46 15.91 -13.43
CA LYS A 164 -15.27 16.38 -12.72
C LYS A 164 -15.11 15.68 -11.38
N VAL A 165 -13.87 15.35 -11.03
CA VAL A 165 -13.54 14.81 -9.70
C VAL A 165 -13.74 15.90 -8.66
N ILE A 166 -14.53 15.61 -7.65
CA ILE A 166 -14.78 16.52 -6.52
C ILE A 166 -14.15 16.05 -5.22
N GLY A 167 -13.81 14.76 -5.10
CA GLY A 167 -13.15 14.23 -3.91
C GLY A 167 -12.80 12.76 -4.08
N ALA A 168 -12.06 12.22 -3.12
CA ALA A 168 -11.71 10.81 -3.12
C ALA A 168 -11.60 10.24 -1.70
N GLN A 169 -11.78 8.93 -1.58
CA GLN A 169 -11.62 8.20 -0.34
C GLN A 169 -10.83 6.90 -0.59
N ILE A 170 -9.79 6.70 0.20
CA ILE A 170 -8.96 5.51 0.21
C ILE A 170 -9.32 4.64 1.40
N SER A 171 -9.51 3.35 1.16
CA SER A 171 -9.66 2.32 2.20
C SER A 171 -8.57 1.27 2.02
N ASP A 172 -7.89 0.91 3.10
CA ASP A 172 -6.96 -0.23 3.11
C ASP A 172 -7.64 -1.52 3.57
N TYR A 173 -7.06 -2.63 3.12
CA TYR A 173 -7.44 -3.96 3.56
C TYR A 173 -6.20 -4.78 3.86
N LEU A 174 -6.19 -5.42 5.03
CA LEU A 174 -5.27 -6.50 5.37
C LEU A 174 -3.77 -6.14 5.21
N LEU A 175 -3.33 -4.99 5.73
CA LEU A 175 -1.91 -4.71 5.87
C LEU A 175 -1.20 -5.91 6.54
N GLU A 176 -0.12 -6.40 5.93
CA GLU A 176 0.69 -7.50 6.44
C GLU A 176 1.55 -7.06 7.64
N LYS A 177 0.90 -6.77 8.77
CA LYS A 177 1.55 -6.25 9.98
C LYS A 177 2.71 -7.14 10.46
N SER A 178 2.63 -8.46 10.25
CA SER A 178 3.70 -9.39 10.62
C SER A 178 5.04 -9.06 9.97
N ARG A 179 5.04 -8.46 8.76
CA ARG A 179 6.26 -8.07 8.05
C ARG A 179 7.14 -7.10 8.85
N VAL A 180 6.54 -6.31 9.75
CA VAL A 180 7.28 -5.38 10.61
C VAL A 180 8.32 -6.11 11.47
N VAL A 181 7.99 -7.32 11.94
CA VAL A 181 8.79 -8.03 12.95
C VAL A 181 9.52 -9.26 12.41
N ILE A 182 9.06 -9.81 11.27
CA ILE A 182 9.64 -10.99 10.65
C ILE A 182 9.51 -10.93 9.12
N GLN A 183 10.57 -11.32 8.43
CA GLN A 183 10.62 -11.43 6.97
C GLN A 183 11.15 -12.80 6.56
N SER A 184 10.69 -13.32 5.44
CA SER A 184 11.21 -14.58 4.91
C SER A 184 12.61 -14.38 4.31
N PRO A 185 13.45 -15.42 4.21
CA PRO A 185 14.74 -15.32 3.53
C PRO A 185 14.60 -14.74 2.12
N GLY A 186 15.42 -13.74 1.77
CA GLY A 186 15.34 -13.06 0.47
C GLY A 186 14.31 -11.92 0.41
N GLU A 187 13.55 -11.67 1.47
CA GLU A 187 12.59 -10.56 1.55
C GLU A 187 13.08 -9.44 2.48
N ARG A 188 12.46 -8.26 2.35
CA ARG A 188 12.73 -7.09 3.19
C ARG A 188 11.51 -6.65 3.99
N ASN A 189 11.77 -5.79 4.96
CA ASN A 189 10.72 -5.05 5.66
C ASN A 189 10.10 -3.99 4.72
N PHE A 190 9.15 -3.21 5.20
CA PHE A 190 8.58 -2.09 4.41
C PHE A 190 9.65 -1.07 4.02
N HIS A 191 9.51 -0.51 2.82
CA HIS A 191 10.50 0.40 2.22
C HIS A 191 10.84 1.58 3.11
N ILE A 192 9.84 2.16 3.78
CA ILE A 192 10.01 3.34 4.64
C ILE A 192 11.06 3.15 5.72
N PHE A 193 11.25 1.95 6.27
CA PHE A 193 12.27 1.72 7.29
C PHE A 193 13.68 1.91 6.74
N TYR A 194 13.92 1.49 5.51
CA TYR A 194 15.22 1.65 4.85
C TYR A 194 15.43 3.09 4.40
N TYR A 195 14.37 3.78 3.99
CA TYR A 195 14.45 5.19 3.62
C TYR A 195 14.96 6.09 4.76
N LEU A 196 14.67 5.73 6.02
CA LEU A 196 15.24 6.42 7.19
C LEU A 196 16.77 6.44 7.19
N PHE A 197 17.41 5.37 6.69
CA PHE A 197 18.87 5.24 6.67
C PHE A 197 19.46 5.76 5.37
N ASP A 198 18.80 5.53 4.25
CA ASP A 198 19.39 5.83 2.95
C ASP A 198 19.28 7.32 2.62
N TYR A 199 18.26 8.03 3.14
CA TYR A 199 17.95 9.39 2.69
C TYR A 199 17.84 10.46 3.78
N LEU A 200 17.63 10.12 5.07
CA LEU A 200 17.54 11.18 6.08
C LEU A 200 18.90 11.87 6.32
N PRO A 201 18.92 13.20 6.54
CA PRO A 201 20.11 13.92 6.94
C PRO A 201 20.69 13.38 8.26
N SER A 202 22.02 13.50 8.41
CA SER A 202 22.73 13.02 9.60
C SER A 202 22.21 13.63 10.90
N GLU A 203 21.84 14.90 10.87
CA GLU A 203 21.27 15.62 12.03
C GLU A 203 19.94 15.01 12.46
N ILE A 204 19.07 14.69 11.50
CA ILE A 204 17.78 14.05 11.79
C ILE A 204 17.99 12.62 12.29
N LYS A 205 18.92 11.86 11.70
CA LYS A 205 19.28 10.52 12.19
C LYS A 205 19.75 10.54 13.64
N GLN A 206 20.56 11.53 14.02
CA GLN A 206 21.02 11.71 15.41
C GLN A 206 19.85 12.01 16.36
N ILE A 207 18.94 12.92 15.98
CA ILE A 207 17.73 13.24 16.76
C ILE A 207 16.86 11.99 16.95
N LEU A 208 16.75 11.16 15.92
CA LEU A 208 16.00 9.90 15.96
C LEU A 208 16.78 8.75 16.62
N CYS A 209 18.01 8.99 17.09
CA CYS A 209 18.92 7.99 17.66
C CYS A 209 19.13 6.76 16.73
N LEU A 210 19.13 6.99 15.41
CA LEU A 210 19.35 5.95 14.43
C LEU A 210 20.84 5.56 14.35
N ARG A 211 21.11 4.27 14.48
CA ARG A 211 22.44 3.67 14.26
C ARG A 211 22.56 3.18 12.82
N THR A 212 23.32 2.13 12.55
CA THR A 212 23.32 1.50 11.22
C THR A 212 22.09 0.62 11.06
N LYS A 213 21.62 0.40 9.82
CA LYS A 213 20.48 -0.50 9.55
C LYS A 213 20.70 -1.93 10.08
N TYR A 214 21.95 -2.37 10.15
CA TYR A 214 22.33 -3.71 10.65
C TYR A 214 22.25 -3.84 12.17
N ASP A 215 22.13 -2.74 12.91
CA ASP A 215 21.96 -2.75 14.36
C ASP A 215 20.53 -3.09 14.79
N TYR A 216 19.58 -3.21 13.85
CA TYR A 216 18.16 -3.38 14.14
C TYR A 216 17.66 -4.76 13.76
N LYS A 217 17.21 -5.53 14.75
CA LYS A 217 16.67 -6.89 14.58
C LYS A 217 15.64 -6.99 13.46
N TYR A 218 14.74 -6.02 13.36
CA TYR A 218 13.65 -6.00 12.36
C TYR A 218 14.09 -5.68 10.93
N LEU A 219 15.36 -5.31 10.73
CA LEU A 219 15.94 -5.03 9.41
C LEU A 219 17.06 -6.01 9.04
N LEU A 220 17.44 -6.91 9.95
CA LEU A 220 18.40 -7.97 9.69
C LEU A 220 17.89 -8.81 8.53
N THR A 221 18.45 -8.53 7.37
CA THR A 221 18.19 -9.21 6.10
C THR A 221 19.52 -9.76 5.59
N ASN A 222 19.49 -10.68 4.63
CA ASN A 222 20.71 -11.24 4.07
C ASN A 222 21.55 -10.11 3.45
N PRO A 223 22.83 -9.90 3.82
CA PRO A 223 23.68 -8.81 3.30
C PRO A 223 23.76 -8.76 1.77
N SER A 224 23.53 -9.88 1.08
CA SER A 224 23.48 -9.94 -0.39
C SER A 224 22.36 -9.11 -1.02
N LEU A 225 21.30 -8.78 -0.28
CA LEU A 225 20.17 -7.97 -0.77
C LEU A 225 20.51 -6.48 -0.86
N ASP A 226 21.51 -6.01 -0.12
CA ASP A 226 21.91 -4.59 -0.14
C ASP A 226 22.66 -4.19 -1.41
N VAL A 227 23.26 -5.14 -2.13
CA VAL A 227 24.04 -4.90 -3.35
C VAL A 227 23.16 -4.78 -4.60
N GLN A 228 21.92 -5.31 -4.58
CA GLN A 228 20.99 -5.28 -5.72
C GLN A 228 20.10 -4.01 -5.76
N ASN A 229 20.32 -3.05 -4.85
CA ASN A 229 19.41 -1.94 -4.57
C ASN A 229 19.57 -0.69 -5.46
N ASN A 230 20.36 -0.76 -6.53
CA ASN A 230 20.60 0.44 -7.34
C ASN A 230 19.38 0.88 -8.16
N ASP A 231 18.38 0.02 -8.30
CA ASP A 231 17.25 0.27 -9.20
C ASP A 231 15.91 0.15 -8.46
N THR A 232 15.18 1.27 -8.37
CA THR A 232 13.71 1.35 -8.53
C THR A 232 12.77 1.11 -7.34
N VAL A 233 12.95 1.82 -6.23
CA VAL A 233 11.80 2.13 -5.36
C VAL A 233 11.92 3.57 -4.88
N ASN A 234 11.10 4.48 -5.44
CA ASN A 234 10.89 5.90 -5.11
C ASN A 234 11.89 6.54 -4.12
N SER A 235 12.57 7.63 -4.50
CA SER A 235 13.43 8.34 -3.56
C SER A 235 12.63 8.87 -2.36
N LEU A 236 13.25 9.03 -1.19
CA LEU A 236 12.58 9.68 -0.05
C LEU A 236 12.09 11.09 -0.43
N ASP A 237 12.75 11.76 -1.38
CA ASP A 237 12.31 13.05 -1.90
C ASP A 237 10.92 12.97 -2.53
N GLU A 238 10.60 11.91 -3.28
CA GLU A 238 9.24 11.70 -3.80
C GLU A 238 8.22 11.51 -2.67
N VAL A 239 8.60 10.81 -1.61
CA VAL A 239 7.74 10.60 -0.43
C VAL A 239 7.52 11.92 0.33
N ILE A 240 8.56 12.72 0.53
CA ILE A 240 8.48 14.03 1.20
C ILE A 240 7.66 15.01 0.35
N ASN A 241 7.88 15.05 -0.97
CA ASN A 241 7.10 15.86 -1.89
C ASN A 241 5.62 15.45 -1.88
N ALA A 242 5.33 14.15 -1.87
CA ALA A 242 3.98 13.64 -1.74
C ALA A 242 3.34 14.07 -0.40
N MET A 243 4.06 13.95 0.71
CA MET A 243 3.61 14.42 2.03
C MET A 243 3.28 15.91 2.03
N GLY A 244 4.12 16.75 1.39
CA GLY A 244 3.87 18.18 1.25
C GLY A 244 2.57 18.49 0.49
N LEU A 245 2.35 17.83 -0.66
CA LEU A 245 1.12 18.02 -1.44
C LEU A 245 -0.14 17.50 -0.72
N LEU A 246 0.03 16.48 0.12
CA LEU A 246 -1.04 15.88 0.94
C LEU A 246 -1.26 16.62 2.27
N ASN A 247 -0.64 17.78 2.46
CA ASN A 247 -0.77 18.66 3.64
C ASN A 247 -0.27 18.04 4.95
N PHE A 248 0.72 17.14 4.92
CA PHE A 248 1.41 16.71 6.13
C PHE A 248 2.36 17.80 6.61
N THR A 249 2.17 18.25 7.84
CA THR A 249 3.05 19.24 8.47
C THR A 249 4.42 18.64 8.81
N ASP A 250 5.47 19.47 8.90
CA ASP A 250 6.80 19.01 9.31
C ASP A 250 6.77 18.29 10.66
N LYS A 251 5.96 18.79 11.60
CA LYS A 251 5.78 18.17 12.92
C LYS A 251 5.17 16.77 12.81
N GLU A 252 4.20 16.58 11.92
CA GLU A 252 3.62 15.27 11.64
C GLU A 252 4.64 14.34 11.00
N GLN A 253 5.42 14.82 10.02
CA GLN A 253 6.50 14.05 9.38
C GLN A 253 7.54 13.58 10.39
N HIS A 254 8.03 14.49 11.25
CA HIS A 254 8.93 14.15 12.33
C HIS A 254 8.32 13.15 13.32
N SER A 255 7.03 13.28 13.64
CA SER A 255 6.33 12.33 14.52
C SER A 255 6.25 10.94 13.91
N MET A 256 6.01 10.83 12.59
CA MET A 256 6.06 9.54 11.89
C MET A 256 7.45 8.91 11.97
N PHE A 257 8.51 9.67 11.72
CA PHE A 257 9.88 9.17 11.80
C PHE A 257 10.27 8.73 13.22
N ARG A 258 9.82 9.46 14.24
CA ARG A 258 9.99 9.06 15.65
C ARG A 258 9.31 7.73 15.95
N ILE A 259 8.08 7.54 15.45
CA ILE A 259 7.36 6.27 15.63
C ILE A 259 8.12 5.12 14.97
N LEU A 260 8.60 5.30 13.74
CA LEU A 260 9.36 4.28 13.02
C LEU A 260 10.68 3.94 13.72
N SER A 261 11.45 4.95 14.17
CA SER A 261 12.68 4.73 14.95
C SER A 261 12.38 4.00 16.27
N GLY A 262 11.30 4.38 16.96
CA GLY A 262 10.83 3.71 18.16
C GLY A 262 10.48 2.24 17.91
N ILE A 263 9.80 1.92 16.80
CA ILE A 263 9.50 0.53 16.40
C ILE A 263 10.77 -0.28 16.17
N LEU A 264 11.75 0.26 15.45
CA LEU A 264 13.04 -0.41 15.23
C LEU A 264 13.76 -0.67 16.55
N THR A 265 13.77 0.31 17.45
CA THR A 265 14.42 0.20 18.76
C THR A 265 13.71 -0.78 19.69
N ILE A 266 12.36 -0.85 19.65
CA ILE A 266 11.58 -1.87 20.35
C ILE A 266 12.06 -3.27 19.97
N GLY A 267 12.32 -3.53 18.68
CA GLY A 267 12.80 -4.84 18.19
C GLY A 267 14.12 -5.29 18.79
N ASN A 268 14.94 -4.34 19.28
CA ASN A 268 16.22 -4.60 19.94
C ASN A 268 16.10 -4.82 21.45
N LEU A 269 14.90 -4.79 22.02
CA LEU A 269 14.70 -5.17 23.42
C LEU A 269 14.90 -6.69 23.57
N GLU A 270 15.84 -7.02 24.44
CA GLU A 270 16.16 -8.38 24.86
C GLU A 270 15.62 -8.63 26.26
N PHE A 271 15.25 -9.88 26.52
CA PHE A 271 14.66 -10.33 27.77
C PHE A 271 15.46 -11.52 28.30
N SER A 272 15.47 -11.72 29.62
CA SER A 272 16.09 -12.87 30.28
C SER A 272 15.11 -13.49 31.28
N ILE A 273 15.47 -14.63 31.86
CA ILE A 273 14.65 -15.31 32.88
C ILE A 273 15.24 -15.04 34.28
N ASP A 274 14.37 -14.88 35.28
CA ASP A 274 14.74 -14.85 36.69
C ASP A 274 14.88 -16.28 37.26
N ASP A 275 15.27 -16.40 38.53
CA ASP A 275 15.49 -17.69 39.19
C ASP A 275 14.21 -18.53 39.33
N GLU A 276 13.04 -17.89 39.18
CA GLU A 276 11.71 -18.51 39.19
C GLU A 276 11.21 -18.88 37.78
N GLY A 277 12.00 -18.60 36.74
CA GLY A 277 11.68 -18.90 35.34
C GLY A 277 10.79 -17.86 34.64
N PHE A 278 10.51 -16.71 35.26
CA PHE A 278 9.72 -15.63 34.68
C PHE A 278 10.60 -14.57 33.99
N THR A 279 10.02 -13.79 33.07
CA THR A 279 10.75 -12.74 32.37
C THR A 279 11.25 -11.65 33.33
N ARG A 280 12.51 -11.30 33.16
CA ARG A 280 13.17 -10.09 33.68
C ARG A 280 13.87 -9.32 32.56
N GLN A 281 14.39 -8.16 32.90
CA GLN A 281 15.30 -7.41 32.03
C GLN A 281 16.50 -8.27 31.62
N SER A 282 16.96 -8.08 30.38
CA SER A 282 18.18 -8.72 29.88
C SER A 282 19.37 -8.48 30.81
N PHE A 283 20.26 -9.47 30.92
CA PHE A 283 21.52 -9.36 31.65
C PHE A 283 22.42 -8.24 31.11
N ASN A 284 22.22 -7.82 29.85
CA ASN A 284 22.85 -6.61 29.32
C ASN A 284 22.03 -5.37 29.74
N GLU A 285 22.12 -5.02 31.02
CA GLU A 285 21.33 -3.94 31.61
C GLU A 285 21.59 -2.59 30.93
N GLU A 286 22.83 -2.29 30.59
CA GLU A 286 23.20 -1.00 29.98
C GLU A 286 22.58 -0.84 28.58
N LYS A 287 22.75 -1.84 27.71
CA LYS A 287 22.14 -1.83 26.36
C LYS A 287 20.62 -1.74 26.45
N THR A 288 20.02 -2.44 27.40
CA THR A 288 18.56 -2.44 27.57
C THR A 288 18.05 -1.11 28.11
N LYS A 289 18.72 -0.53 29.12
CA LYS A 289 18.40 0.81 29.65
C LYS A 289 18.53 1.88 28.57
N ASN A 290 19.57 1.82 27.74
CA ASN A 290 19.75 2.72 26.61
C ASN A 290 18.58 2.60 25.59
N ASN A 291 18.27 1.38 25.14
CA ASN A 291 17.15 1.18 24.22
C ASN A 291 15.81 1.64 24.82
N LEU A 292 15.54 1.36 26.09
CA LEU A 292 14.34 1.84 26.79
C LEU A 292 14.28 3.38 26.84
N SER A 293 15.41 4.04 27.10
CA SER A 293 15.49 5.51 27.11
C SER A 293 15.20 6.10 25.73
N ILE A 294 15.74 5.51 24.66
CA ILE A 294 15.46 5.92 23.29
C ILE A 294 13.96 5.75 22.98
N ILE A 295 13.37 4.60 23.30
CA ILE A 295 11.95 4.30 23.08
C ILE A 295 11.06 5.30 23.84
N ALA A 296 11.37 5.52 25.12
CA ALA A 296 10.68 6.47 25.99
C ALA A 296 10.72 7.89 25.40
N ASN A 297 11.88 8.34 24.93
CA ASN A 297 12.01 9.61 24.22
C ASN A 297 11.13 9.62 22.96
N MET A 298 11.31 8.67 22.04
CA MET A 298 10.59 8.65 20.75
C MET A 298 9.07 8.77 20.91
N PHE A 299 8.49 8.03 21.86
CA PHE A 299 7.05 8.01 22.10
C PHE A 299 6.55 9.02 23.15
N GLY A 300 7.45 9.67 23.90
CA GLY A 300 7.08 10.60 24.97
C GLY A 300 6.41 9.91 26.15
N VAL A 301 6.89 8.72 26.52
CA VAL A 301 6.34 7.89 27.61
C VAL A 301 7.41 7.53 28.63
N ASN A 302 7.01 7.04 29.81
CA ASN A 302 7.95 6.61 30.85
C ASN A 302 8.59 5.24 30.49
N SER A 303 9.92 5.13 30.58
CA SER A 303 10.68 3.91 30.31
C SER A 303 10.30 2.74 31.22
N ASP A 304 10.00 3.02 32.49
CA ASP A 304 9.68 1.99 33.48
C ASP A 304 8.32 1.36 33.16
N LEU A 305 7.36 2.17 32.71
CA LEU A 305 6.04 1.69 32.27
C LEU A 305 6.15 0.82 31.01
N ILE A 306 7.02 1.17 30.06
CA ILE A 306 7.26 0.32 28.88
C ILE A 306 7.74 -1.06 29.32
N MET A 307 8.71 -1.11 30.23
CA MET A 307 9.26 -2.39 30.70
C MET A 307 8.25 -3.20 31.51
N GLU A 308 7.48 -2.56 32.40
CA GLU A 308 6.39 -3.19 33.14
C GLU A 308 5.35 -3.79 32.19
N CYS A 309 4.91 -3.05 31.17
CA CYS A 309 3.92 -3.52 30.20
C CYS A 309 4.44 -4.67 29.32
N LEU A 310 5.75 -4.75 29.07
CA LEU A 310 6.35 -5.82 28.27
C LEU A 310 6.71 -7.08 29.09
N THR A 311 6.69 -7.00 30.42
CA THR A 311 7.08 -8.10 31.31
C THR A 311 5.97 -8.56 32.25
N THR A 312 4.86 -7.84 32.33
CA THR A 312 3.76 -8.17 33.23
C THR A 312 2.38 -8.00 32.58
N MET A 313 1.43 -8.79 33.05
CA MET A 313 0.00 -8.62 32.79
C MET A 313 -0.67 -8.12 34.07
N THR A 314 -1.34 -6.98 33.97
CA THR A 314 -2.22 -6.48 35.03
C THR A 314 -3.67 -6.79 34.66
N THR A 315 -4.39 -7.53 35.50
CA THR A 315 -5.82 -7.79 35.34
C THR A 315 -6.59 -7.25 36.56
N LEU A 316 -7.66 -6.51 36.31
CA LEU A 316 -8.58 -6.04 37.35
C LEU A 316 -9.69 -7.07 37.53
N THR A 317 -9.75 -7.71 38.70
CA THR A 317 -10.82 -8.65 39.06
C THR A 317 -11.47 -8.20 40.35
N ARG A 318 -12.78 -7.91 40.34
CA ARG A 318 -13.55 -7.54 41.56
C ARG A 318 -12.86 -6.46 42.42
N ASN A 319 -12.36 -5.38 41.78
CA ASN A 319 -11.61 -4.27 42.38
C ASN A 319 -10.20 -4.60 42.92
N GLU A 320 -9.68 -5.80 42.71
CA GLU A 320 -8.29 -6.15 43.01
C GLU A 320 -7.42 -6.12 41.75
N ARG A 321 -6.22 -5.53 41.87
CA ARG A 321 -5.21 -5.51 40.82
C ARG A 321 -4.32 -6.75 40.96
N VAL A 322 -4.50 -7.74 40.07
CA VAL A 322 -3.65 -8.93 40.01
C VAL A 322 -2.57 -8.71 38.96
N ILE A 323 -1.30 -8.74 39.39
CA ILE A 323 -0.13 -8.63 38.51
C ILE A 323 0.48 -10.02 38.33
N ARG A 324 0.67 -10.45 37.08
CA ARG A 324 1.35 -11.70 36.73
C ARG A 324 2.55 -11.39 35.86
N LYS A 325 3.71 -11.95 36.19
CA LYS A 325 4.90 -11.86 35.34
C LYS A 325 4.70 -12.72 34.09
N PHE A 326 5.23 -12.27 32.96
CA PHE A 326 5.24 -13.01 31.70
C PHE A 326 6.31 -14.10 31.68
N SER A 327 6.11 -15.09 30.82
CA SER A 327 7.20 -15.97 30.36
C SER A 327 8.07 -15.25 29.34
N LEU A 328 9.29 -15.74 29.11
CA LEU A 328 10.22 -15.15 28.12
C LEU A 328 9.56 -15.01 26.74
N GLN A 329 8.87 -16.07 26.30
CA GLN A 329 8.15 -16.07 25.02
C GLN A 329 7.02 -15.03 25.02
N SER A 330 6.22 -14.95 26.08
CA SER A 330 5.12 -13.98 26.17
C SER A 330 5.61 -12.53 26.12
N SER A 331 6.77 -12.21 26.69
CA SER A 331 7.38 -10.89 26.59
C SER A 331 7.90 -10.57 25.19
N GLN A 332 8.48 -11.55 24.50
CA GLN A 332 8.86 -11.40 23.09
C GLN A 332 7.64 -11.21 22.19
N ASP A 333 6.58 -11.97 22.40
CA ASP A 333 5.31 -11.84 21.68
C ASP A 333 4.66 -10.47 21.95
N ALA A 334 4.72 -9.97 23.19
CA ALA A 334 4.21 -8.65 23.56
C ALA A 334 5.01 -7.52 22.87
N ARG A 335 6.34 -7.60 22.84
CA ARG A 335 7.22 -6.67 22.10
C ARG A 335 6.87 -6.63 20.61
N ASP A 336 6.73 -7.79 19.99
CA ASP A 336 6.43 -7.91 18.58
C ASP A 336 4.99 -7.45 18.31
N ALA A 337 4.04 -7.77 19.18
CA ALA A 337 2.67 -7.28 19.11
C ALA A 337 2.62 -5.75 19.18
N LEU A 338 3.32 -5.12 20.12
CA LEU A 338 3.39 -3.66 20.23
C LEU A 338 3.90 -3.04 18.92
N SER A 339 4.99 -3.58 18.36
CA SER A 339 5.59 -3.13 17.11
C SER A 339 4.60 -3.19 15.93
N LYS A 340 3.90 -4.33 15.79
CA LYS A 340 2.85 -4.54 14.78
C LYS A 340 1.69 -3.57 14.93
N HIS A 341 1.26 -3.29 16.17
CA HIS A 341 0.14 -2.39 16.44
C HIS A 341 0.51 -0.93 16.18
N LEU A 342 1.69 -0.49 16.61
CA LEU A 342 2.18 0.87 16.36
C LEU A 342 2.25 1.14 14.85
N TYR A 343 2.87 0.23 14.08
CA TYR A 343 2.98 0.39 12.63
C TYR A 343 1.61 0.42 11.95
N ALA A 344 0.70 -0.49 12.34
CA ALA A 344 -0.65 -0.51 11.79
C ALA A 344 -1.44 0.75 12.08
N ARG A 345 -1.35 1.28 13.31
CA ARG A 345 -2.03 2.54 13.68
C ARG A 345 -1.43 3.73 12.95
N LEU A 346 -0.11 3.77 12.77
CA LEU A 346 0.56 4.77 11.94
C LEU A 346 0.05 4.72 10.50
N PHE A 347 -0.02 3.53 9.89
CA PHE A 347 -0.52 3.36 8.53
C PHE A 347 -1.97 3.81 8.38
N SER A 348 -2.85 3.39 9.29
CA SER A 348 -4.26 3.84 9.30
C SER A 348 -4.39 5.35 9.52
N TRP A 349 -3.53 5.95 10.34
CA TRP A 349 -3.49 7.40 10.54
C TRP A 349 -3.05 8.14 9.28
N ILE A 350 -2.04 7.63 8.56
CA ILE A 350 -1.60 8.18 7.27
C ILE A 350 -2.77 8.17 6.27
N ILE A 351 -3.50 7.06 6.17
CA ILE A 351 -4.68 6.98 5.29
C ILE A 351 -5.77 7.96 5.73
N GLY A 352 -6.01 8.09 7.04
CA GLY A 352 -6.93 9.09 7.59
C GLY A 352 -6.55 10.51 7.16
N LYS A 353 -5.27 10.87 7.27
CA LYS A 353 -4.75 12.17 6.82
C LYS A 353 -4.86 12.39 5.33
N ILE A 354 -4.56 11.38 4.51
CA ILE A 354 -4.80 11.45 3.07
C ILE A 354 -6.28 11.71 2.80
N ASN A 355 -7.19 10.97 3.45
CA ASN A 355 -8.62 11.15 3.26
C ASN A 355 -9.14 12.52 3.74
N GLU A 356 -8.58 13.08 4.82
CA GLU A 356 -8.88 14.47 5.23
C GLU A 356 -8.55 15.46 4.11
N THR A 357 -7.41 15.28 3.43
CA THR A 357 -6.99 16.13 2.31
C THR A 357 -7.78 15.88 1.03
N LEU A 358 -8.14 14.63 0.73
CA LEU A 358 -8.86 14.26 -0.50
C LEU A 358 -10.38 14.48 -0.43
N ASN A 359 -10.94 14.65 0.77
CA ASN A 359 -12.34 14.95 0.94
C ASN A 359 -12.60 16.43 0.66
N ASN A 360 -13.63 16.72 -0.12
CA ASN A 360 -14.01 18.09 -0.44
C ASN A 360 -14.60 18.79 0.80
N PRO A 361 -14.08 19.94 1.23
CA PRO A 361 -14.68 20.73 2.29
C PRO A 361 -15.89 21.56 1.83
N TYR A 362 -16.16 21.68 0.53
CA TYR A 362 -17.29 22.47 0.03
C TYR A 362 -18.62 21.77 0.33
N PRO A 363 -19.60 22.47 0.93
CA PRO A 363 -20.94 21.92 1.10
C PRO A 363 -21.53 21.69 -0.29
N ILE A 364 -21.60 20.42 -0.67
CA ILE A 364 -22.30 20.00 -1.88
C ILE A 364 -23.74 20.47 -1.69
N GLN A 365 -24.18 21.41 -2.51
CA GLN A 365 -25.57 21.84 -2.49
C GLN A 365 -26.44 20.60 -2.69
N GLN A 366 -27.57 20.52 -1.97
CA GLN A 366 -28.45 19.34 -1.90
C GLN A 366 -29.01 18.85 -3.26
N HIS A 367 -28.67 19.53 -4.37
CA HIS A 367 -29.15 19.28 -5.72
C HIS A 367 -28.08 18.77 -6.71
N HIS A 368 -26.85 18.47 -6.27
CA HIS A 368 -25.87 17.85 -7.15
C HIS A 368 -25.93 16.32 -7.06
N HIS A 369 -26.14 15.67 -8.21
CA HIS A 369 -26.05 14.22 -8.35
C HIS A 369 -24.57 13.81 -8.30
N ILE A 370 -24.19 13.07 -7.25
CA ILE A 370 -22.83 12.58 -7.04
C ILE A 370 -22.77 11.16 -7.57
N VAL A 371 -21.76 10.90 -8.40
CA VAL A 371 -21.46 9.58 -8.95
C VAL A 371 -20.10 9.10 -8.47
N GLU A 372 -19.91 7.79 -8.37
CA GLU A 372 -18.69 7.18 -7.82
C GLU A 372 -18.02 6.21 -8.81
N ILE A 373 -16.70 6.31 -8.94
CA ILE A 373 -15.85 5.28 -9.56
C ILE A 373 -14.96 4.68 -8.49
N GLY A 374 -15.21 3.43 -8.13
CA GLY A 374 -14.35 2.60 -7.30
C GLY A 374 -13.23 1.95 -8.11
N ILE A 375 -12.02 1.96 -7.57
CA ILE A 375 -10.87 1.26 -8.15
C ILE A 375 -10.31 0.36 -7.06
N LEU A 376 -10.34 -0.95 -7.29
CA LEU A 376 -9.90 -1.96 -6.34
C LEU A 376 -8.60 -2.62 -6.83
N ASP A 377 -7.49 -2.35 -6.15
CA ASP A 377 -6.21 -3.05 -6.32
C ASP A 377 -6.08 -4.12 -5.23
N ILE A 378 -6.22 -5.38 -5.64
CA ILE A 378 -6.31 -6.52 -4.72
C ILE A 378 -4.93 -7.12 -4.44
N TYR A 379 -4.61 -7.29 -3.16
CA TYR A 379 -3.47 -8.06 -2.71
C TYR A 379 -3.55 -9.55 -3.15
N GLY A 380 -2.53 -10.01 -3.89
CA GLY A 380 -2.55 -11.21 -4.75
C GLY A 380 -2.54 -12.59 -4.07
N LYS A 381 -3.39 -12.86 -3.07
CA LYS A 381 -3.67 -14.25 -2.62
C LYS A 381 -5.15 -14.61 -2.81
N LYS A 382 -5.45 -15.30 -3.93
CA LYS A 382 -6.78 -15.81 -4.35
C LYS A 382 -7.62 -16.43 -3.22
N LYS A 383 -7.01 -17.18 -2.29
CA LYS A 383 -7.76 -18.00 -1.30
C LYS A 383 -8.40 -17.24 -0.13
N ARG A 384 -8.04 -15.97 0.15
CA ARG A 384 -8.57 -15.26 1.34
C ARG A 384 -9.74 -14.31 1.02
N LEU A 385 -10.01 -14.06 -0.26
CA LEU A 385 -10.90 -12.99 -0.74
C LEU A 385 -12.37 -13.40 -0.84
N LEU A 386 -12.68 -14.66 -1.23
CA LEU A 386 -14.06 -15.17 -1.26
C LEU A 386 -14.80 -14.93 0.06
N SER A 387 -14.11 -15.13 1.19
CA SER A 387 -14.67 -14.93 2.53
C SER A 387 -14.97 -13.47 2.92
N ILE A 388 -14.43 -12.48 2.20
CA ILE A 388 -14.58 -11.05 2.51
C ILE A 388 -15.76 -10.45 1.74
N PHE A 389 -15.95 -10.86 0.48
CA PHE A 389 -17.07 -10.41 -0.34
C PHE A 389 -18.39 -11.05 0.10
N GLU A 390 -18.38 -12.34 0.47
CA GLU A 390 -19.55 -13.01 1.08
C GLU A 390 -19.99 -12.34 2.39
N LYS A 391 -19.04 -11.84 3.20
CA LYS A 391 -19.33 -11.18 4.48
C LYS A 391 -19.85 -9.74 4.34
N LYS A 392 -19.75 -9.12 3.17
CA LYS A 392 -20.19 -7.73 2.93
C LYS A 392 -21.38 -7.61 1.97
N GLY A 393 -21.95 -8.73 1.52
CA GLY A 393 -23.17 -8.72 0.72
C GLY A 393 -23.02 -8.09 -0.66
N VAL A 394 -21.80 -8.09 -1.24
CA VAL A 394 -21.62 -7.69 -2.64
C VAL A 394 -22.16 -8.85 -3.51
N PRO A 395 -23.15 -8.61 -4.39
CA PRO A 395 -23.65 -9.64 -5.29
C PRO A 395 -22.52 -10.22 -6.13
N GLY A 396 -22.50 -11.54 -6.27
CA GLY A 396 -21.48 -12.27 -7.05
C GLY A 396 -21.44 -11.94 -8.54
N GLU A 397 -22.36 -11.11 -9.03
CA GLU A 397 -22.46 -10.68 -10.43
C GLU A 397 -21.56 -9.46 -10.76
N CYS A 398 -20.84 -8.90 -9.79
CA CYS A 398 -19.86 -7.82 -9.99
C CYS A 398 -18.39 -8.28 -9.82
N ILE A 399 -18.07 -9.53 -10.16
CA ILE A 399 -16.70 -10.07 -10.15
C ILE A 399 -16.20 -10.25 -11.58
#